data_AF-A0A536CN10-F1
#
_entry.id   AF-A0A536CN10-F1
#
_cell.length_a   1.000
_cell.length_b   1.000
_cell.length_c   1.000
_cell.angle_alpha   90.00
_cell.angle_beta   90.00
_cell.angle_gamma   90.00
#
_symmetry.space_group_name_H-M   'P 1'
#
loop_
_entity.id
_entity.type
_entity.pdbx_description
1 polymer ?
#
loop_
_entity_poly.entity_id
_entity_poly.type
_entity_poly.pdbx_seq_one_letter_code
_entity_poly.pdbx_strand_id
1 'polypeptide(L)' 'MIKRFGSLYAGHVDLDGHGFDATPVNERWLPDEQLVTAFDKATAIATLMDRSGYDVFWLAEHHFQR' A
#
# COMPACT_ATOMS: atom_id res chain seq x y z
N MET A 1 15.44 -18.32 -18.54
CA MET A 1 15.28 -16.85 -18.66
C MET A 1 13.90 -16.48 -18.14
N ILE A 2 13.81 -15.56 -17.19
CA ILE A 2 12.54 -15.09 -16.62
C ILE A 2 11.88 -14.15 -17.63
N LYS A 3 10.59 -14.36 -17.91
CA LYS A 3 9.83 -13.59 -18.92
C LYS A 3 8.64 -12.83 -18.36
N ARG A 4 8.27 -13.09 -17.10
CA ARG A 4 7.11 -12.49 -16.46
C ARG A 4 7.52 -11.90 -15.12
N PHE A 5 7.10 -10.67 -14.88
CA PHE A 5 7.43 -9.91 -13.68
C PHE A 5 6.16 -9.45 -13.01
N GLY A 6 6.01 -9.80 -11.74
CA GLY A 6 4.92 -9.34 -10.89
C GLY A 6 5.44 -8.42 -9.80
N SER A 7 4.54 -7.60 -9.25
CA SER A 7 4.77 -6.85 -8.03
C SER A 7 3.62 -7.05 -7.06
N LEU A 8 3.89 -6.86 -5.77
CA LEU A 8 2.91 -6.92 -4.70
C LEU A 8 2.91 -5.59 -3.96
N TYR A 9 1.72 -5.04 -3.75
CA TYR A 9 1.51 -3.93 -2.83
C TYR A 9 0.51 -4.35 -1.74
N ALA A 10 0.96 -4.32 -0.49
CA ALA A 10 0.18 -4.81 0.65
C ALA A 10 -0.88 -3.81 1.17
N GLY A 11 -0.95 -2.60 0.61
CA GLY A 11 -1.91 -1.58 1.01
C GLY A 11 -1.53 -0.87 2.32
N HIS A 12 -0.62 0.11 2.26
CA HIS A 12 -0.26 0.92 3.44
C HIS A 12 -0.51 2.42 3.20
N VAL A 13 -1.11 3.05 4.20
CA VAL A 13 -1.18 4.51 4.29
C VAL A 13 0.21 5.10 4.56
N ASP A 14 0.36 6.40 4.36
CA ASP A 14 1.49 7.12 4.95
C ASP A 14 1.18 7.40 6.42
N LEU A 15 2.18 7.18 7.28
CA LEU A 15 2.09 7.39 8.72
C LEU A 15 2.84 8.66 9.10
N ASP A 16 2.18 9.49 9.89
CA ASP A 16 2.81 10.63 10.54
C ASP A 16 3.63 10.16 11.75
N GLY A 17 4.80 10.77 11.95
CA GLY A 17 5.72 10.41 13.03
C GLY A 17 6.54 9.15 12.71
N HIS A 18 7.83 9.21 13.02
CA HIS A 18 8.77 8.12 12.74
C HIS A 18 9.62 7.83 13.96
N GLY A 19 10.11 6.59 14.05
CA GLY A 19 10.98 6.15 15.13
C GLY A 19 10.22 5.74 16.40
N PHE A 20 10.96 5.65 17.51
CA PHE A 20 10.45 5.10 18.78
C PHE A 20 9.46 6.01 19.51
N ASP A 21 9.42 7.30 19.16
CA ASP A 21 8.51 8.28 19.77
C ASP A 21 7.16 8.38 19.03
N ALA A 22 6.99 7.67 17.91
CA ALA A 22 5.73 7.65 17.17
C ALA A 22 4.66 6.86 17.93
N THR A 23 3.38 7.20 17.71
CA THR A 23 2.24 6.45 18.26
C THR A 23 2.37 4.96 17.94
N PRO A 24 2.29 4.04 18.91
CA PRO A 24 2.37 2.60 18.65
C PRO A 24 1.31 2.11 17.66
N VAL A 25 1.63 1.11 16.84
CA VAL A 25 0.73 0.63 15.78
C VAL A 25 -0.65 0.20 16.29
N ASN A 26 -0.70 -0.45 17.45
CA ASN A 26 -1.95 -0.92 18.07
C ASN A 26 -2.77 0.21 18.71
N GLU A 27 -2.20 1.41 18.84
CA GLU A 27 -2.88 2.60 19.38
C GLU A 27 -3.33 3.55 18.26
N ARG A 28 -3.00 3.24 17.00
CA ARG A 28 -3.42 4.05 15.85
C ARG A 28 -4.85 3.69 15.45
N TRP A 29 -5.65 4.72 15.23
CA TRP A 29 -6.98 4.60 14.62
C TRP A 29 -7.10 5.64 13.53
N LEU A 30 -7.26 5.19 12.29
CA LEU A 30 -7.24 6.09 11.13
C LEU A 30 -8.66 6.24 10.56
N PRO A 31 -9.07 7.47 10.21
CA PRO A 31 -10.37 7.69 9.59
C PRO A 31 -10.38 7.15 8.15
N ASP A 32 -11.57 6.88 7.60
CA ASP A 32 -11.75 6.33 6.25
C ASP A 32 -11.11 7.22 5.18
N GLU A 33 -11.16 8.54 5.36
CA GLU A 33 -10.52 9.51 4.47
C GLU A 33 -9.00 9.31 4.38
N GLN A 34 -8.36 8.81 5.45
CA GLN A 34 -6.95 8.47 5.43
C GLN A 34 -6.71 7.06 4.89
N LEU A 35 -7.55 6.08 5.22
CA LEU A 35 -7.42 4.71 4.70
C LEU A 35 -7.51 4.66 3.18
N VAL A 36 -8.44 5.42 2.59
CA VAL A 36 -8.68 5.41 1.14
C VAL A 36 -7.46 5.90 0.35
N THR A 37 -6.57 6.69 0.95
CA THR A 37 -5.32 7.16 0.30
C THR A 37 -4.40 6.02 -0.15
N ALA A 38 -4.54 4.81 0.42
CA ALA A 38 -3.81 3.63 -0.04
C ALA A 38 -4.09 3.31 -1.52
N PHE A 39 -5.27 3.67 -2.05
CA PHE A 39 -5.64 3.45 -3.45
C PHE A 39 -4.95 4.42 -4.42
N ASP A 40 -4.57 5.62 -3.99
CA ASP A 40 -3.80 6.54 -4.83
C ASP A 40 -2.43 5.94 -5.17
N LYS A 41 -1.77 5.35 -4.18
CA LYS A 41 -0.53 4.60 -4.38
C LYS A 41 -0.73 3.36 -5.24
N ALA A 42 -1.79 2.58 -4.97
CA ALA A 42 -2.11 1.41 -5.79
C ALA A 42 -2.27 1.79 -7.28
N THR A 43 -2.97 2.90 -7.54
CA THR A 43 -3.17 3.45 -8.89
C THR A 43 -1.86 3.91 -9.52
N ALA A 44 -1.04 4.64 -8.78
CA ALA A 44 0.26 5.12 -9.26
C ALA A 44 1.21 3.95 -9.61
N ILE A 45 1.25 2.93 -8.75
CA ILE A 45 2.05 1.71 -8.97
C ILE A 45 1.54 0.96 -10.20
N ALA A 46 0.23 0.70 -10.28
CA ALA A 46 -0.36 -0.01 -11.42
C ALA A 46 -0.09 0.71 -12.75
N THR A 47 -0.24 2.03 -12.79
CA THR A 47 0.02 2.86 -13.97
C THR A 47 1.50 2.82 -14.39
N LEU A 48 2.42 2.84 -13.42
CA LEU A 48 3.84 2.72 -13.71
C LEU A 48 4.20 1.31 -14.21
N MET A 49 3.62 0.28 -13.59
CA MET A 49 3.82 -1.12 -13.94
C MET A 49 3.37 -1.42 -15.37
N ASP A 50 2.18 -0.93 -15.76
CA ASP A 50 1.64 -1.05 -17.12
C ASP A 50 2.61 -0.47 -18.16
N ARG A 51 3.14 0.73 -17.89
CA ARG A 51 4.11 1.40 -18.76
C ARG A 51 5.49 0.74 -18.77
N SER A 52 5.82 -0.06 -17.77
CA SER A 52 7.15 -0.65 -17.58
C SER A 52 7.22 -2.13 -17.97
N GLY A 53 6.11 -2.70 -18.46
CA GLY A 53 6.07 -4.09 -18.95
C GLY A 53 5.96 -5.15 -17.85
N TYR A 54 5.37 -4.82 -16.71
CA TYR A 54 5.00 -5.81 -15.69
C TYR A 54 3.72 -6.55 -16.10
N ASP A 55 3.60 -7.81 -15.70
CA ASP A 55 2.49 -8.69 -16.10
C ASP A 55 1.38 -8.79 -15.06
N VAL A 56 1.74 -8.68 -13.77
CA VAL A 56 0.79 -8.95 -12.67
C VAL A 56 1.01 -7.98 -11.53
N PHE A 57 -0.07 -7.32 -11.10
CA PHE A 57 -0.10 -6.54 -9.88
C PHE A 57 -0.95 -7.24 -8.82
N TRP A 58 -0.32 -7.64 -7.72
CA TRP A 58 -0.98 -8.25 -6.58
C TRP A 58 -1.31 -7.20 -5.52
N LEU A 59 -2.53 -7.29 -4.99
CA LEU A 59 -3.01 -6.50 -3.87
C LEU A 59 -3.34 -7.42 -2.72
N ALA A 60 -3.23 -6.90 -1.50
CA ALA A 60 -3.68 -7.56 -0.29
C ALA A 60 -4.78 -6.73 0.38
N GLU A 61 -5.71 -7.41 1.04
CA GLU A 61 -6.75 -6.82 1.86
C GLU A 61 -6.53 -7.25 3.30
N HIS A 62 -6.60 -6.29 4.22
CA HIS A 62 -6.40 -6.53 5.64
C HIS A 62 -7.43 -5.79 6.47
N HIS A 63 -7.87 -6.44 7.55
CA HIS A 63 -8.88 -5.93 8.47
C HIS A 63 -8.22 -5.82 9.84
N PHE A 64 -7.56 -4.68 10.10
CA PHE A 64 -6.86 -4.42 11.36
C PHE A 64 -7.63 -3.51 12.32
N GLN A 65 -8.57 -2.74 11.78
CA GLN A 65 -9.47 -1.87 12.52
C GLN A 65 -10.94 -2.24 12.23
N ARG A 66 -11.81 -2.01 13.22
CA ARG A 66 -13.23 -2.40 13.25
C ARG A 66 -14.13 -1.33 12.64
#